data_AF-A0A927TX55-F1
#
_entry.id   AF-A0A927TX55-F1
#
_cell.length_a   1.000
_cell.length_b   1.000
_cell.length_c   1.000
_cell.angle_alpha   90.00
_cell.angle_beta   90.00
_cell.angle_gamma   90.00
#
_symmetry.space_group_name_H-M   'P 1'
#
loop_
_entity.id
_entity.type
_entity.pdbx_description
1 polymer ?
#
loop_
_entity_poly.entity_id
_entity_poly.type
_entity_poly.pdbx_seq_one_letter_code
_entity_poly.pdbx_strand_id
1 'polypeptide(L)'
;MSFEMILVIAVLLVIAIYVIKKRNEFADLEELVTDASSNVSNAEDRKNQVYANIMGIASKTHEKEVSALIELGGQVKYENLLALEKQFPDLKTDAHFTNARIEVQTEERNLQSARIIYNQNITAYNRAINKFPANIVAKMFSYEKKDHIDQENLAENTKLSKKKFDVNDY
;
A
#
# COMPACT_ATOMS: atom_id res chain seq x y z
N MET A 1 38.62 -11.59 38.75
CA MET A 1 38.54 -10.63 37.63
C MET A 1 39.09 -9.30 38.11
N SER A 2 39.85 -8.58 37.28
CA SER A 2 40.22 -7.20 37.57
C SER A 2 39.00 -6.29 37.46
N PHE A 3 38.98 -5.19 38.22
CA PHE A 3 37.93 -4.15 38.15
C PHE A 3 37.71 -3.63 36.72
N GLU A 4 38.78 -3.49 35.95
CA GLU A 4 38.74 -3.10 34.53
C GLU A 4 37.94 -4.08 33.67
N MET A 5 38.09 -5.39 33.90
CA MET A 5 37.35 -6.42 33.16
C MET A 5 35.85 -6.33 33.44
N ILE A 6 35.47 -6.05 34.69
CA ILE A 6 34.07 -5.86 35.08
C ILE A 6 33.47 -4.62 34.39
N LEU A 7 34.24 -3.52 34.32
CA LEU A 7 33.81 -2.28 33.65
C LEU A 7 33.60 -2.52 32.15
N VAL A 8 34.52 -3.20 31.46
CA VAL A 8 34.39 -3.53 30.04
C VAL A 8 33.14 -4.38 29.78
N ILE A 9 32.92 -5.41 30.60
CA ILE A 9 31.73 -6.27 30.47
C ILE A 9 30.45 -5.44 30.68
N ALA A 10 30.42 -4.57 31.68
CA ALA A 10 29.26 -3.71 31.94
C ALA A 10 28.94 -2.79 30.74
N VAL A 11 29.96 -2.18 30.13
CA VAL A 11 29.79 -1.34 28.93
C VAL A 11 29.27 -2.16 27.75
N LEU A 12 29.82 -3.35 27.51
CA LEU A 12 29.34 -4.24 26.45
C LEU A 12 27.89 -4.66 26.66
N LEU A 13 27.48 -4.93 27.90
CA LEU A 13 26.09 -5.25 28.22
C LEU A 13 25.15 -4.08 27.93
N VAL A 14 25.54 -2.84 28.27
CA VAL A 14 24.75 -1.64 27.94
C VAL A 14 24.58 -1.49 26.43
N ILE A 15 25.65 -1.68 25.66
CA ILE A 15 25.61 -1.65 24.20
C ILE A 15 24.70 -2.77 23.67
N ALA A 16 24.83 -3.99 24.18
CA ALA A 16 24.01 -5.12 23.76
C ALA A 16 22.51 -4.85 24.01
N ILE A 17 22.15 -4.32 25.19
CA ILE A 17 20.78 -3.94 25.51
C ILE A 17 20.27 -2.84 24.56
N TYR A 18 21.10 -1.84 24.26
CA TYR A 18 20.75 -0.78 23.30
C TYR A 18 20.48 -1.37 21.89
N VAL A 19 21.36 -2.24 21.41
CA VAL A 19 21.24 -2.90 20.11
C VAL A 19 19.96 -3.74 20.03
N ILE A 20 19.67 -4.55 21.05
CA ILE A 20 18.45 -5.37 21.10
C ILE A 20 17.21 -4.48 21.04
N LYS A 21 17.16 -3.41 21.84
CA LYS A 21 16.04 -2.47 21.83
C LYS A 21 15.82 -1.84 20.45
N LYS A 22 16.90 -1.40 19.79
CA LYS A 22 16.80 -0.78 18.46
C LYS A 22 16.42 -1.75 17.37
N ARG A 23 16.93 -2.98 17.42
CA ARG A 23 16.50 -4.03 16.49
C ARG A 23 15.01 -4.31 16.61
N ASN A 24 14.49 -4.45 17.84
CA ASN A 24 13.06 -4.68 18.04
C ASN A 24 12.23 -3.50 17.54
N GLU A 25 12.63 -2.26 17.87
CA GLU A 25 11.95 -1.05 17.35
C GLU A 25 11.92 -1.01 15.81
N PHE A 26 12.99 -1.42 15.14
CA PHE A 26 13.01 -1.48 13.68
C PHE A 26 12.12 -2.60 13.12
N ALA A 27 12.07 -3.75 13.78
CA ALA A 27 11.17 -4.84 13.42
C ALA A 27 9.70 -4.42 13.55
N ASP A 28 9.34 -3.78 14.66
CA ASP A 28 7.97 -3.28 14.90
C ASP A 28 7.58 -2.24 13.82
N LEU A 29 8.48 -1.30 13.49
CA LEU A 29 8.22 -0.31 12.44
C LEU A 29 8.12 -0.94 11.04
N GLU A 30 8.89 -1.99 10.77
CA GLU A 30 8.83 -2.74 9.52
C GLU A 30 7.53 -3.54 9.40
N GLU A 31 7.05 -4.14 10.48
CA GLU A 31 5.75 -4.80 10.56
C GLU A 31 4.62 -3.80 10.25
N LEU A 32 4.64 -2.62 10.87
CA LEU A 32 3.65 -1.56 10.57
C LEU A 32 3.64 -1.12 9.10
N VAL A 33 4.82 -1.08 8.44
CA VAL A 33 4.88 -0.81 7.00
C VAL A 33 4.26 -1.96 6.22
N THR A 34 4.54 -3.20 6.60
CA THR A 34 4.04 -4.41 5.93
C THR A 34 2.53 -4.52 6.04
N ASP A 35 1.96 -4.31 7.23
CA ASP A 35 0.52 -4.29 7.45
C ASP A 35 -0.18 -3.19 6.66
N ALA A 36 0.40 -1.99 6.64
CA ALA A 36 -0.14 -0.90 5.85
C ALA A 36 -0.06 -1.20 4.34
N SER A 37 0.96 -1.93 3.88
CA SER A 37 1.05 -2.40 2.49
C SER A 37 -0.08 -3.36 2.15
N SER A 38 -0.36 -4.32 3.04
CA SER A 38 -1.47 -5.27 2.88
C SER A 38 -2.81 -4.55 2.86
N ASN A 39 -2.99 -3.52 3.69
CA ASN A 39 -4.20 -2.70 3.69
C ASN A 39 -4.39 -1.93 2.38
N VAL A 40 -3.31 -1.44 1.76
CA VAL A 40 -3.36 -0.82 0.42
C VAL A 40 -3.80 -1.84 -0.63
N SER A 41 -3.20 -3.03 -0.64
CA SER A 41 -3.58 -4.10 -1.58
C SER A 41 -5.05 -4.49 -1.42
N ASN A 42 -5.50 -4.70 -0.19
CA ASN A 42 -6.90 -5.06 0.10
C ASN A 42 -7.88 -3.96 -0.33
N ALA A 43 -7.52 -2.68 -0.15
CA ALA A 43 -8.33 -1.56 -0.61
C ALA A 43 -8.39 -1.48 -2.14
N GLU A 44 -7.30 -1.80 -2.82
CA GLU A 44 -7.25 -1.87 -4.27
C GLU A 44 -8.14 -3.01 -4.81
N ASP A 45 -8.10 -4.18 -4.18
CA ASP A 45 -8.92 -5.32 -4.54
C ASP A 45 -10.42 -5.05 -4.35
N ARG A 46 -10.81 -4.48 -3.19
CA ARG A 46 -12.21 -4.08 -2.94
C ARG A 46 -12.68 -3.09 -3.99
N LYS A 47 -11.88 -2.07 -4.28
CA LYS A 47 -12.19 -1.10 -5.32
C LYS A 47 -12.43 -1.77 -6.68
N ASN A 48 -11.55 -2.70 -7.07
CA ASN A 48 -11.67 -3.44 -8.33
C ASN A 48 -12.93 -4.32 -8.37
N GLN A 49 -13.34 -4.91 -7.24
CA GLN A 49 -14.59 -5.66 -7.12
C GLN A 49 -15.82 -4.76 -7.30
N VAL A 50 -15.82 -3.56 -6.72
CA VAL A 50 -16.92 -2.60 -6.89
C VAL A 50 -17.01 -2.12 -8.35
N TYR A 51 -15.87 -1.87 -9.00
CA TYR A 51 -15.86 -1.58 -10.45
C TYR A 51 -16.47 -2.73 -11.25
N ALA A 52 -16.13 -3.98 -10.96
CA ALA A 52 -16.71 -5.14 -11.63
C ALA A 52 -18.24 -5.25 -11.39
N ASN A 53 -18.71 -4.95 -10.18
CA ASN A 53 -20.13 -4.93 -9.86
C ASN A 53 -20.89 -3.88 -10.68
N ILE A 54 -20.37 -2.65 -10.78
CA ILE A 54 -20.97 -1.60 -11.62
C ILE A 54 -21.06 -2.04 -13.08
N MET A 55 -20.02 -2.68 -13.62
CA MET A 55 -20.07 -3.18 -14.99
C MET A 55 -21.12 -4.26 -15.17
N GLY A 56 -21.31 -5.12 -14.16
CA GLY A 56 -22.41 -6.10 -14.16
C GLY A 56 -23.80 -5.43 -14.15
N ILE A 57 -23.97 -4.33 -13.42
CA ILE A 57 -25.22 -3.55 -13.41
C ILE A 57 -25.43 -2.88 -14.77
N ALA A 58 -24.41 -2.19 -15.29
CA ALA A 58 -24.48 -1.49 -16.56
C ALA A 58 -24.74 -2.47 -17.72
N SER A 59 -24.13 -3.66 -17.70
CA SER A 59 -24.34 -4.68 -18.74
C SER A 59 -25.75 -5.26 -18.73
N LYS A 60 -26.46 -5.25 -17.60
CA LYS A 60 -27.87 -5.69 -17.55
C LYS A 60 -28.81 -4.69 -18.22
N THR A 61 -28.42 -3.42 -18.30
CA THR A 61 -29.25 -2.34 -18.86
C THR A 61 -28.84 -1.99 -20.30
N HIS A 62 -27.53 -1.97 -20.59
CA HIS A 62 -26.91 -1.53 -21.86
C HIS A 62 -25.78 -2.47 -22.30
N GLU A 63 -26.10 -3.76 -22.46
CA GLU A 63 -25.13 -4.85 -22.68
C GLU A 63 -24.15 -4.60 -23.84
N LYS A 64 -24.66 -4.15 -25.00
CA LYS A 64 -23.84 -3.95 -26.21
C LYS A 64 -22.91 -2.74 -26.10
N GLU A 65 -23.36 -1.64 -25.50
CA GLU A 65 -22.54 -0.43 -25.39
C GLU A 65 -21.52 -0.51 -24.25
N VAL A 66 -21.87 -1.18 -23.15
CA VAL A 66 -20.96 -1.42 -22.02
C VAL A 66 -19.83 -2.37 -22.42
N SER A 67 -20.15 -3.42 -23.19
CA SER A 67 -19.14 -4.36 -23.71
C SER A 67 -18.15 -3.68 -24.65
N ALA A 68 -18.63 -2.79 -25.53
CA ALA A 68 -17.76 -2.02 -26.43
C ALA A 68 -16.83 -1.05 -25.68
N LEU A 69 -17.28 -0.47 -24.56
CA LEU A 69 -16.45 0.39 -23.71
C LEU A 69 -15.40 -0.40 -22.90
N ILE A 70 -15.71 -1.63 -22.50
CA ILE A 70 -14.74 -2.56 -21.87
C ILE A 70 -13.66 -2.95 -22.88
N GLU A 71 -14.06 -3.29 -24.11
CA GLU A 71 -13.15 -3.75 -25.18
C GLU A 71 -12.17 -2.67 -25.64
N LEU A 72 -12.53 -1.38 -25.51
CA LEU A 72 -11.72 -0.27 -26.01
C LEU A 72 -10.61 0.22 -25.07
N GLY A 73 -10.57 -0.16 -23.78
CA GLY A 73 -9.90 0.72 -22.80
C GLY A 73 -9.18 0.13 -21.58
N GLY A 74 -9.02 -1.18 -21.42
CA GLY A 74 -8.33 -1.74 -20.24
C GLY A 74 -9.05 -1.42 -18.91
N GLN A 75 -8.44 -1.76 -17.77
CA GLN A 75 -9.05 -1.71 -16.42
C GLN A 75 -10.07 -0.57 -16.22
N VAL A 76 -11.27 -0.91 -15.75
CA VAL A 76 -12.37 0.04 -15.54
C VAL A 76 -11.96 1.09 -14.51
N LYS A 77 -11.91 2.34 -14.95
CA LYS A 77 -11.63 3.51 -14.10
C LYS A 77 -12.89 4.30 -13.84
N TYR A 78 -12.87 5.13 -12.80
CA TYR A 78 -13.93 6.09 -12.51
C TYR A 78 -14.28 6.99 -13.71
N GLU A 79 -13.28 7.36 -14.52
CA GLU A 79 -13.45 8.13 -15.76
C GLU A 79 -14.37 7.44 -16.78
N ASN A 80 -14.28 6.11 -16.87
CA ASN A 80 -15.12 5.30 -17.76
C ASN A 80 -16.58 5.32 -17.29
N LEU A 81 -16.82 5.36 -15.97
CA LEU A 81 -18.16 5.48 -15.40
C LEU A 81 -18.79 6.85 -15.71
N LEU A 82 -17.99 7.92 -15.62
CA LEU A 82 -18.44 9.27 -15.98
C LEU A 82 -18.75 9.37 -17.49
N ALA A 83 -18.00 8.67 -18.34
CA ALA A 83 -18.28 8.60 -19.76
C ALA A 83 -19.61 7.87 -20.05
N LEU A 84 -19.85 6.73 -19.38
CA LEU A 84 -21.11 5.99 -19.46
C LEU A 84 -22.31 6.87 -19.09
N GLU A 85 -22.22 7.63 -18.00
CA GLU A 85 -23.31 8.54 -17.59
C GLU A 85 -23.59 9.69 -18.57
N LYS A 86 -22.56 10.16 -19.27
CA LYS A 86 -22.75 11.20 -20.30
C LYS A 86 -23.46 10.63 -21.52
N GLN A 87 -23.19 9.37 -21.86
CA GLN A 87 -23.77 8.69 -23.00
C GLN A 87 -25.17 8.13 -22.72
N PHE A 88 -25.43 7.67 -21.49
CA PHE A 88 -26.67 7.05 -21.04
C PHE A 88 -27.24 7.82 -19.82
N PRO A 89 -28.02 8.90 -20.04
CA PRO A 89 -28.57 9.72 -18.96
C PRO A 89 -29.51 8.97 -18.01
N ASP A 90 -30.13 7.89 -18.48
CA ASP A 90 -31.00 6.99 -17.70
C ASP A 90 -30.24 6.27 -16.58
N LEU A 91 -28.96 5.95 -16.76
CA LEU A 91 -28.09 5.41 -15.71
C LEU A 91 -27.95 6.37 -14.51
N LYS A 92 -28.08 7.68 -14.73
CA LYS A 92 -28.05 8.66 -13.62
C LYS A 92 -29.28 8.57 -12.72
N THR A 93 -30.39 8.10 -13.27
CA THR A 93 -31.66 7.96 -12.56
C THR A 93 -31.83 6.55 -11.97
N ASP A 94 -31.03 5.59 -12.42
CA ASP A 94 -30.99 4.25 -11.87
C ASP A 94 -30.37 4.27 -10.45
N ALA A 95 -31.15 3.80 -9.48
CA ALA A 95 -30.75 3.78 -8.08
C ALA A 95 -29.60 2.78 -7.81
N HIS A 96 -29.55 1.64 -8.51
CA HIS A 96 -28.49 0.65 -8.35
C HIS A 96 -27.16 1.20 -8.89
N PHE A 97 -27.18 1.84 -10.06
CA PHE A 97 -25.99 2.48 -10.63
C PHE A 97 -25.50 3.64 -9.77
N THR A 98 -26.41 4.51 -9.32
CA THR A 98 -26.08 5.64 -8.43
C THR A 98 -25.45 5.18 -7.12
N ASN A 99 -26.00 4.14 -6.49
CA ASN A 99 -25.47 3.58 -5.24
C ASN A 99 -24.07 2.99 -5.45
N ALA A 100 -23.88 2.21 -6.50
CA ALA A 100 -22.59 1.59 -6.77
C ALA A 100 -21.51 2.64 -7.10
N ARG A 101 -21.86 3.74 -7.78
CA ARG A 101 -20.93 4.88 -7.97
C ARG A 101 -20.49 5.52 -6.66
N ILE A 102 -21.40 5.66 -5.69
CA ILE A 102 -21.06 6.17 -4.34
C ILE A 102 -20.10 5.19 -3.66
N GLU A 103 -20.31 3.89 -3.83
CA GLU A 103 -19.42 2.84 -3.31
C GLU A 103 -18.01 2.95 -3.91
N VAL A 104 -17.88 3.17 -5.23
CA VAL A 104 -16.57 3.42 -5.86
C VAL A 104 -15.87 4.64 -5.26
N GLN A 105 -16.58 5.76 -5.11
CA GLN A 105 -16.00 6.97 -4.50
C GLN A 105 -15.56 6.70 -3.05
N THR A 106 -16.28 5.85 -2.33
CA THR A 106 -15.95 5.45 -0.97
C THR A 106 -14.68 4.60 -0.95
N GLU A 107 -14.57 3.59 -1.82
CA GLU A 107 -13.37 2.77 -1.92
C GLU A 107 -12.15 3.55 -2.43
N GLU A 108 -12.32 4.54 -3.32
CA GLU A 108 -11.22 5.44 -3.73
C GLU A 108 -10.71 6.27 -2.54
N ARG A 109 -11.61 6.80 -1.69
CA ARG A 109 -11.22 7.50 -0.46
C ARG A 109 -10.53 6.57 0.53
N ASN A 110 -10.99 5.32 0.64
CA ASN A 110 -10.38 4.30 1.50
C ASN A 110 -8.96 3.95 1.02
N LEU A 111 -8.79 3.72 -0.28
CA LEU A 111 -7.49 3.44 -0.91
C LEU A 111 -6.52 4.62 -0.70
N GLN A 112 -7.00 5.84 -0.90
CA GLN A 112 -6.19 7.03 -0.66
C GLN A 112 -5.75 7.16 0.80
N SER A 113 -6.66 6.89 1.74
CA SER A 113 -6.35 6.90 3.17
C SER A 113 -5.32 5.83 3.53
N ALA A 114 -5.46 4.61 2.99
CA ALA A 114 -4.50 3.52 3.20
C ALA A 114 -3.09 3.89 2.68
N ARG A 115 -2.99 4.52 1.51
CA ARG A 115 -1.71 4.99 0.95
C ARG A 115 -1.05 6.07 1.81
N ILE A 116 -1.83 7.00 2.36
CA ILE A 116 -1.33 8.01 3.29
C ILE A 116 -0.74 7.34 4.53
N ILE A 117 -1.46 6.39 5.13
CA ILE A 117 -1.00 5.65 6.31
C ILE A 117 0.28 4.86 6.01
N TYR A 118 0.34 4.17 4.87
CA TYR A 118 1.53 3.46 4.42
C TYR A 118 2.76 4.39 4.33
N ASN A 119 2.59 5.53 3.67
CA ASN A 119 3.64 6.54 3.52
C ASN A 119 4.08 7.15 4.87
N GLN A 120 3.15 7.33 5.80
CA GLN A 120 3.47 7.76 7.17
C GLN A 120 4.31 6.71 7.90
N ASN A 121 3.96 5.43 7.79
CA ASN A 121 4.72 4.33 8.40
C ASN A 121 6.12 4.22 7.79
N ILE A 122 6.24 4.34 6.46
CA ILE A 122 7.55 4.40 5.77
C ILE A 122 8.38 5.57 6.28
N THR A 123 7.77 6.74 6.45
CA THR A 123 8.48 7.92 6.96
C THR A 123 9.00 7.68 8.37
N ALA A 124 8.19 7.09 9.26
CA ALA A 124 8.59 6.75 10.62
C ALA A 124 9.74 5.72 10.63
N TYR A 125 9.60 4.64 9.87
CA TYR A 125 10.61 3.61 9.68
C TYR A 125 11.93 4.19 9.15
N ASN A 126 11.88 4.91 8.03
CA ASN A 126 13.06 5.55 7.42
C ASN A 126 13.73 6.53 8.39
N ARG A 127 12.96 7.29 9.17
CA ARG A 127 13.52 8.20 10.17
C ARG A 127 14.25 7.44 11.28
N ALA A 128 13.67 6.33 11.77
CA ALA A 128 14.25 5.53 12.84
C ALA A 128 15.60 4.92 12.42
N ILE A 129 15.67 4.34 11.22
CA ILE A 129 16.89 3.68 10.73
C ILE A 129 18.00 4.67 10.30
N ASN A 130 17.67 5.94 10.03
CA ASN A 130 18.65 6.93 9.57
C ASN A 130 19.23 7.80 10.71
N LYS A 131 18.64 7.78 11.90
CA LYS A 131 19.06 8.64 13.01
C LYS A 131 20.31 8.07 13.68
N PHE A 132 21.33 8.89 13.92
CA PHE A 132 22.47 8.49 14.76
C PHE A 132 22.05 8.39 16.25
N PRO A 133 22.47 7.36 17.02
CA PRO A 133 23.36 6.24 16.63
C PRO A 133 22.64 4.98 16.11
N ALA A 134 21.31 5.02 15.99
CA ALA A 134 20.47 3.92 15.51
C ALA A 134 20.85 3.43 14.10
N ASN A 135 21.35 4.31 13.23
CA ASN A 135 21.81 3.96 11.88
C ASN A 135 22.98 2.96 11.82
N ILE A 136 23.79 2.85 12.89
CA ILE A 136 24.83 1.83 12.98
C ILE A 136 24.20 0.46 13.18
N VAL A 137 23.20 0.38 14.06
CA VAL A 137 22.43 -0.84 14.30
C VAL A 137 21.66 -1.21 13.03
N ALA A 138 21.05 -0.24 12.35
CA ALA A 138 20.34 -0.47 11.10
C ALA A 138 21.25 -1.15 10.06
N LYS A 139 22.46 -0.62 9.85
CA LYS A 139 23.45 -1.22 8.94
C LYS A 139 23.94 -2.60 9.38
N MET A 140 24.11 -2.82 10.69
CA MET A 140 24.55 -4.11 11.25
C MET A 140 23.55 -5.24 10.96
N PHE A 141 22.25 -4.91 10.90
CA PHE A 141 21.16 -5.86 10.66
C PHE A 141 20.51 -5.67 9.27
N SER A 142 21.17 -4.97 8.34
CA SER A 142 20.69 -4.76 6.97
C SER A 142 19.29 -4.14 6.83
N TYR A 143 18.91 -3.26 7.75
CA TYR A 143 17.70 -2.44 7.58
C TYR A 143 17.98 -1.31 6.57
N GLU A 144 17.18 -1.27 5.51
CA GLU A 144 17.32 -0.34 4.39
C GLU A 144 16.10 0.55 4.23
N LYS A 145 16.26 1.74 3.66
CA LYS A 145 15.14 2.65 3.43
C LYS A 145 14.10 2.02 2.51
N LYS A 146 12.83 2.33 2.78
CA LYS A 146 11.69 1.95 1.94
C LYS A 146 11.19 3.17 1.15
N ASP A 147 10.67 2.92 -0.05
CA ASP A 147 10.19 3.96 -0.95
C ASP A 147 8.70 4.23 -0.73
N HIS A 148 8.32 5.52 -0.76
CA HIS A 148 6.92 5.94 -0.66
C HIS A 148 6.11 5.53 -1.90
N ILE A 149 4.80 5.36 -1.72
CA ILE A 149 3.85 5.30 -2.83
C ILE A 149 3.60 6.73 -3.30
N ASP A 150 4.14 7.11 -4.45
CA ASP A 150 3.81 8.39 -5.09
C ASP A 150 2.55 8.28 -5.97
N GLN A 151 1.65 9.26 -5.84
CA GLN A 151 0.44 9.38 -6.66
C GLN A 151 0.74 9.70 -8.14
N GLU A 152 1.96 10.16 -8.47
CA GLU A 152 2.37 10.54 -9.83
C GLU A 152 3.02 9.38 -10.60
N ASN A 153 3.51 8.33 -9.91
CA ASN A 153 4.19 7.16 -10.49
C ASN A 153 3.39 5.85 -10.34
N LEU A 154 2.08 5.91 -10.58
CA LEU A 154 1.20 4.73 -10.58
C LEU A 154 1.61 3.66 -11.63
N ALA A 155 2.31 4.04 -12.69
CA ALA A 155 2.69 3.12 -13.78
C ALA A 155 3.96 2.30 -13.49
N GLU A 156 4.79 2.69 -12.51
CA GLU A 156 6.13 2.08 -12.32
C GLU A 156 6.18 1.10 -11.14
N ASN A 157 5.31 1.26 -10.13
CA ASN A 157 5.30 0.41 -8.94
C ASN A 157 4.63 -0.96 -9.13
N THR A 158 3.88 -1.19 -10.21
CA THR A 158 3.37 -2.54 -10.57
C THR A 158 4.51 -3.53 -10.89
N LYS A 159 5.72 -3.02 -11.17
CA LYS A 159 6.91 -3.85 -11.42
C LYS A 159 7.64 -4.29 -10.15
N LEU A 160 7.43 -3.62 -9.02
CA LEU A 160 8.12 -3.95 -7.76
C LEU A 160 7.47 -5.14 -7.02
N SER A 161 6.15 -5.34 -7.17
CA SER A 161 5.45 -6.49 -6.58
C SER A 161 5.84 -7.82 -7.24
N LYS A 162 6.06 -7.86 -8.56
CA LYS A 162 6.45 -9.10 -9.27
C LYS A 162 7.87 -9.57 -9.01
N LYS A 163 8.79 -8.71 -8.54
CA LYS A 163 10.19 -9.12 -8.30
C LYS A 163 10.44 -9.66 -6.89
N LYS A 164 9.58 -9.38 -5.91
CA LYS A 164 9.73 -9.88 -4.53
C LYS A 164 8.82 -11.05 -4.16
N PHE A 165 7.94 -11.49 -5.06
CA PHE A 165 7.11 -12.69 -4.88
C PHE A 165 7.58 -13.93 -5.65
N ASP A 166 8.67 -13.84 -6.42
CA ASP A 166 9.37 -15.03 -6.92
C ASP A 166 10.31 -15.56 -5.83
N VAL A 167 9.70 -16.12 -4.78
CA VAL A 167 10.41 -16.99 -3.82
C VAL A 167 10.52 -18.36 -4.47
N ASN A 168 11.39 -18.46 -5.47
CA ASN A 168 11.74 -19.74 -6.09
C ASN A 168 13.20 -19.76 -6.61
N ASP A 169 14.09 -19.10 -5.87
CA ASP A 169 15.54 -19.27 -6.00
C ASP A 169 16.16 -19.26 -4.60
N TYR A 170 15.93 -20.33 -3.84
CA TYR A 170 16.85 -21.01 -2.91
C TYR A 170 16.28 -22.38 -2.53
#